data_AF-G5ADG7-F1
#
_entry.id   AF-G5ADG7-F1
#
_cell.length_a   1.000
_cell.length_b   1.000
_cell.length_c   1.000
_cell.angle_alpha   90.00
_cell.angle_beta   90.00
_cell.angle_gamma   90.00
#
_symmetry.space_group_name_H-M   'P 1'
#
loop_
_entity.id
_entity.type
_entity.pdbx_description
1 polymer ?
#
loop_
_entity_poly.entity_id
_entity_poly.type
_entity_poly.pdbx_seq_one_letter_code
_entity_poly.pdbx_strand_id
1 'polypeptide(L)' 'VHIVGDSQLVLRMIRERRRPKARVLQPIYDRARRLADSVRVASWRHHYRCHNKMADCLANLAMDSRRSQ' A
#
# COMPACT_ATOMS: atom_id res chain seq x y z
N VAL A 1 9.42 11.95 2.56
CA VAL A 1 9.23 10.47 2.60
C VAL A 1 9.03 9.93 1.19
N HIS A 2 9.67 8.83 0.80
CA HIS A 2 9.45 8.15 -0.47
C HIS A 2 8.81 6.78 -0.22
N ILE A 3 7.68 6.49 -0.86
CA ILE A 3 6.97 5.23 -0.70
C ILE A 3 7.25 4.31 -1.87
N VAL A 4 7.62 3.07 -1.56
CA VAL A 4 7.86 2.00 -2.53
C VAL A 4 6.88 0.87 -2.27
N GLY A 5 6.33 0.29 -3.33
CA GLY A 5 5.45 -0.87 -3.24
C GLY A 5 5.32 -1.60 -4.57
N ASP A 6 4.77 -2.80 -4.51
CA ASP A 6 4.59 -3.72 -5.65
C ASP A 6 3.16 -3.76 -6.19
N SER A 7 2.20 -3.16 -5.48
CA SER A 7 0.87 -2.92 -6.02
C SER A 7 0.82 -1.61 -6.82
N GLN A 8 1.12 -1.69 -8.12
CA GLN A 8 1.01 -0.55 -9.03
C GLN A 8 -0.39 0.10 -8.99
N LEU A 9 -1.44 -0.71 -8.81
CA LEU A 9 -2.82 -0.22 -8.71
C LEU A 9 -3.00 0.73 -7.51
N VAL A 10 -2.57 0.30 -6.32
CA VAL A 10 -2.73 1.09 -5.09
C VAL A 10 -1.87 2.34 -5.14
N LEU A 11 -0.61 2.22 -5.58
CA LEU A 11 0.28 3.38 -5.73
C LEU A 11 -0.31 4.42 -6.68
N ARG A 12 -0.88 3.98 -7.81
CA ARG A 12 -1.55 4.86 -8.77
C ARG A 12 -2.76 5.56 -8.16
N MET A 13 -3.61 4.82 -7.43
CA MET A 13 -4.79 5.40 -6.77
C MET A 13 -4.41 6.53 -5.82
N ILE A 14 -3.41 6.32 -4.96
CA ILE A 14 -3.03 7.35 -3.97
C ILE A 14 -2.34 8.54 -4.67
N ARG A 15 -1.43 8.27 -5.62
CA ARG A 15 -0.72 9.31 -6.38
C ARG A 15 -1.68 10.21 -7.15
N GLU A 16 -2.66 9.63 -7.83
CA GLU A 16 -3.64 10.35 -8.67
C GLU A 16 -4.87 10.82 -7.87
N ARG A 17 -4.87 10.62 -6.55
CA ARG A 17 -6.01 10.87 -5.67
C ARG A 17 -7.33 10.22 -6.16
N ARG A 18 -7.22 9.08 -6.85
CA ARG A 18 -8.36 8.33 -7.40
C ARG A 18 -8.90 7.34 -6.37
N ARG A 19 -10.07 7.67 -5.82
CA ARG A 19 -10.76 6.83 -4.84
C ARG A 19 -11.20 5.48 -5.44
N PRO A 20 -11.06 4.36 -4.71
CA PRO A 20 -11.51 3.06 -5.19
C PRO A 20 -13.04 3.01 -5.34
N LYS A 21 -13.51 2.31 -6.38
CA LYS A 21 -14.95 2.11 -6.62
C LYS A 21 -15.60 1.23 -5.55
N ALA A 22 -14.88 0.20 -5.08
CA ALA A 22 -15.35 -0.69 -4.04
C ALA A 22 -15.54 0.06 -2.71
N ARG A 23 -16.78 0.15 -2.23
CA ARG A 23 -17.14 0.89 -1.01
C ARG A 23 -16.37 0.43 0.22
N VAL A 24 -16.11 -0.88 0.33
CA VAL A 24 -15.34 -1.48 1.44
C VAL A 24 -13.90 -0.96 1.52
N LEU A 25 -13.31 -0.54 0.39
CA LEU A 25 -11.93 -0.04 0.34
C LEU A 25 -11.83 1.48 0.54
N GLN A 26 -12.94 2.21 0.50
CA GLN A 26 -12.93 3.67 0.62
C GLN A 26 -12.40 4.16 1.99
N PRO A 27 -12.81 3.58 3.14
CA PRO A 27 -12.34 4.04 4.44
C PRO A 27 -10.81 3.90 4.61
N ILE A 28 -10.24 2.77 4.16
CA ILE A 28 -8.79 2.54 4.25
C ILE A 28 -8.02 3.44 3.30
N TYR A 29 -8.54 3.68 2.09
CA TYR A 29 -7.97 4.65 1.15
C TYR A 29 -7.95 6.07 1.73
N ASP A 30 -9.07 6.53 2.31
CA ASP A 30 -9.16 7.88 2.87
C ASP A 30 -8.18 8.08 4.03
N ARG A 31 -7.99 7.05 4.88
CA ARG A 31 -6.99 7.05 5.95
C ARG A 31 -5.57 7.09 5.39
N ALA A 32 -5.25 6.24 4.42
CA ALA A 32 -3.93 6.20 3.78
C ALA A 32 -3.57 7.54 3.13
N ARG A 33 -4.53 8.19 2.44
CA ARG A 33 -4.34 9.51 1.84
C ARG A 33 -4.04 10.57 2.90
N ARG A 34 -4.82 10.63 3.99
CA ARG A 34 -4.59 11.59 5.08
C ARG A 34 -3.21 11.43 5.72
N LEU A 35 -2.78 10.19 5.94
CA LEU A 35 -1.44 9.91 6.47
C LEU A 35 -0.34 10.31 5.48
N ALA A 36 -0.53 10.05 4.20
CA ALA A 36 0.41 10.45 3.17
C ALA A 36 0.57 11.99 3.10
N ASP A 37 -0.55 12.70 3.21
CA ASP A 37 -0.58 14.17 3.27
C ASP A 37 0.12 14.68 4.55
N SER A 38 -0.12 14.06 5.71
CA SER A 38 0.48 14.48 6.98
C SER A 38 2.00 14.28 7.04
N VAL A 39 2.51 13.19 6.45
CA VAL A 39 3.96 12.91 6.42
C VAL A 39 4.66 13.52 5.20
N ARG A 40 3.93 14.30 4.38
CA ARG A 40 4.43 14.97 3.18
C ARG A 40 5.18 13.99 2.27
N VAL A 41 4.49 12.92 1.83
CA VAL A 41 5.06 11.96 0.88
C VAL A 41 5.49 12.70 -0.40
N ALA A 42 6.77 12.55 -0.76
CA ALA A 42 7.39 13.22 -1.89
C ALA A 42 7.31 12.41 -3.19
N SER A 43 7.34 11.08 -3.11
CA SER A 43 7.16 10.25 -4.31
C SER A 43 6.60 8.86 -4.00
N TRP A 44 6.04 8.26 -5.05
CA TRP A 44 5.50 6.91 -5.10
C TRP A 44 6.21 6.16 -6.22
N ARG A 45 6.92 5.08 -5.89
CA ARG A 45 7.66 4.28 -6.87
C ARG A 45 7.18 2.82 -6.85
N HIS A 46 6.85 2.32 -8.03
CA HIS A 46 6.52 0.91 -8.20
C HIS A 46 7.79 0.09 -8.35
N HIS A 47 7.91 -0.96 -7.55
CA HIS A 47 8.94 -1.99 -7.67
C HIS A 47 8.27 -3.35 -7.90
N TYR A 48 8.86 -4.19 -8.75
CA TYR A 48 8.39 -5.58 -8.86
C TYR A 48 8.52 -6.32 -7.52
N ARG A 49 7.66 -7.31 -7.28
CA ARG A 49 7.61 -8.10 -6.03
C ARG A 49 8.98 -8.68 -5.64
N CYS A 50 9.78 -9.11 -6.62
CA CYS A 50 11.14 -9.61 -6.40
C CYS A 50 12.10 -8.57 -5.80
N HIS A 51 11.77 -7.28 -5.87
CA HIS A 51 12.50 -6.16 -5.27
C HIS A 51 11.81 -5.60 -4.01
N ASN A 52 10.65 -6.14 -3.61
CA ASN A 52 9.90 -5.74 -2.41
C ASN A 52 9.90 -6.86 -1.34
N LYS A 53 10.95 -7.70 -1.31
CA LYS A 53 11.00 -8.95 -0.54
C LYS A 53 10.79 -8.77 0.96
N MET A 54 11.26 -7.67 1.55
CA MET A 54 11.09 -7.44 2.99
C MET A 54 9.61 -7.25 3.35
N ALA A 55 8.91 -6.39 2.60
CA ALA A 55 7.47 -6.18 2.82
C ALA A 55 6.67 -7.44 2.48
N ASP A 56 7.04 -8.14 1.40
CA ASP A 56 6.39 -9.39 1.00
C ASP A 56 6.56 -10.51 2.05
N CYS A 57 7.77 -10.67 2.59
CA CYS A 57 8.07 -11.64 3.65
C CYS A 57 7.24 -11.36 4.91
N LEU A 58 7.16 -10.11 5.34
CA LEU A 58 6.32 -9.73 6.48
C LEU A 58 4.83 -9.98 6.23
N ALA A 59 4.35 -9.69 5.02
CA ALA A 59 2.97 -9.95 4.64
C ALA A 59 2.65 -11.45 4.65
N ASN A 60 3.54 -12.27 4.08
CA ASN A 60 3.38 -13.73 4.06
C ASN A 60 3.45 -14.31 5.48
N LEU A 61 4.43 -13.90 6.29
CA LEU A 61 4.55 -14.34 7.69
C LEU A 61 3.26 -14.07 8.48
N ALA A 62 2.67 -12.89 8.33
CA ALA A 62 1.42 -12.53 9.00
C ALA A 62 0.20 -13.32 8.49
N MET A 63 0.19 -13.70 7.21
CA MET A 63 -0.86 -14.57 6.66
C MET A 63 -0.72 -16.00 7.17
N ASP A 64 0.50 -16.52 7.21
CA ASP A 64 0.80 -17.89 7.64
C ASP A 64 0.56 -18.06 9.15
N SER A 65 0.96 -17.08 9.97
CA SER A 65 0.72 -17.10 11.42
C SER A 65 -0.77 -17.10 11.79
N ARG A 66 -1.65 -16.65 10.88
CA ARG A 66 -3.12 -16.71 11.05
C ARG A 66 -3.74 -18.03 10.58
N ARG A 67 -3.02 -18.81 9.76
CA ARG A 67 -3.46 -20.13 9.28
C ARG A 67 -3.07 -21.27 10.22
N SER A 68 -2.10 -21.04 11.11
CA SER A 68 -1.62 -22.03 12.08
C SER A 68 -2.24 -21.89 13.49
N GLN A 69 -3.40 -21.24 13.61
CA GLN A 69 -4.22 -21.22 14.83
C GLN A 69 -5.53 -21.96 14.60
#